data_AF-A0A0Q3K9T8-F1
#
_entry.id   AF-A0A0Q3K9T8-F1
#
_cell.length_a   1.000
_cell.length_b   1.000
_cell.length_c   1.000
_cell.angle_alpha   90.00
_cell.angle_beta   90.00
_cell.angle_gamma   90.00
#
_symmetry.space_group_name_H-M   'P 1'
#
loop_
_entity.id
_entity.type
_entity.pdbx_description
1 polymer ?
#
loop_
_entity_poly.entity_id
_entity_poly.type
_entity_poly.pdbx_seq_one_letter_code
_entity_poly.pdbx_strand_id
1 'polypeptide(L)'
;MFLSYGSLQNRYGFSSLILDYKTLMSSLIRSPKPQEVIITSLNSFKNKNEIINAIDYKNSAVRSFALSAISENNFHYDDYNDYRTIIQCFAVFKKAESKWNYVSDPEDDEYFAKASETVSRDQLSGDCDDYSILIAACTKSIGGKSRLIRTKGHLYPELFVGDKKDLQNLDYIISKDIFKAEVGERQLHYHIDEAGGVWLNLDYTANYPGGKFMDNAIVGVLNL
;
A
#
# COMPACT_ATOMS: atom_id res chain seq x y z
N MET A 1 33.71 -16.10 -14.37
CA MET A 1 33.31 -17.26 -13.54
C MET A 1 33.36 -16.85 -12.06
N PHE A 2 32.56 -15.86 -11.64
CA PHE A 2 32.53 -15.34 -10.26
C PHE A 2 31.11 -15.10 -9.71
N LEU A 3 30.07 -15.26 -10.54
CA LEU A 3 28.66 -15.12 -10.12
C LEU A 3 27.97 -16.47 -9.87
N SER A 4 28.61 -17.60 -10.21
CA SER A 4 28.06 -18.93 -9.96
C SER A 4 28.17 -19.38 -8.49
N TYR A 5 29.04 -18.76 -7.69
CA TYR A 5 29.28 -19.17 -6.30
C TYR A 5 28.36 -18.47 -5.28
N GLY A 6 27.77 -17.32 -5.63
CA GLY A 6 26.82 -16.59 -4.77
C GLY A 6 25.39 -17.14 -4.83
N SER A 7 25.02 -17.83 -5.92
CA SER A 7 23.67 -18.39 -6.11
C SER A 7 23.36 -19.57 -5.17
N LEU A 8 24.37 -20.17 -4.54
CA LEU A 8 24.22 -21.30 -3.62
C LEU A 8 24.14 -20.87 -2.14
N GLN A 9 24.32 -19.59 -1.83
CA GLN A 9 24.16 -19.02 -0.49
C GLN A 9 23.09 -17.92 -0.48
N ASN A 10 21.87 -18.28 -0.85
CA ASN A 10 20.58 -17.69 -0.46
C ASN A 10 20.48 -16.17 -0.17
N ARG A 11 21.23 -15.29 -0.85
CA ARG A 11 21.19 -13.83 -0.56
C ARG A 11 21.32 -12.87 -1.75
N TYR A 12 21.50 -13.33 -3.00
CA TYR A 12 21.32 -12.45 -4.17
C TYR A 12 21.26 -13.25 -5.48
N GLY A 13 20.17 -13.11 -6.25
CA GLY A 13 19.94 -13.86 -7.49
C GLY A 13 20.18 -13.04 -8.78
N PHE A 14 20.25 -13.73 -9.91
CA PHE A 14 20.33 -13.09 -11.23
C PHE A 14 19.09 -12.24 -11.56
N SER A 15 17.90 -12.62 -11.07
CA SER A 15 16.68 -11.83 -11.18
C SER A 15 16.81 -10.47 -10.47
N SER A 16 17.29 -10.46 -9.23
CA SER A 16 17.51 -9.23 -8.45
C SER A 16 18.56 -8.32 -9.11
N LEU A 17 19.62 -8.89 -9.71
CA LEU A 17 20.62 -8.11 -10.48
C LEU A 17 20.02 -7.44 -11.72
N ILE A 18 19.17 -8.14 -12.47
CA ILE A 18 18.52 -7.60 -13.67
C ILE A 18 17.54 -6.49 -13.29
N LEU A 19 16.77 -6.67 -12.21
CA LEU A 19 15.86 -5.66 -11.69
C LEU A 19 16.61 -4.39 -11.30
N ASP A 20 17.67 -4.50 -10.49
CA ASP A 20 18.49 -3.35 -10.07
C ASP A 20 19.04 -2.56 -11.27
N TYR A 21 19.49 -3.24 -12.32
CA TYR A 21 19.99 -2.58 -13.53
C TYR A 21 18.89 -1.78 -14.24
N LYS A 22 17.70 -2.36 -14.42
CA LYS A 22 16.55 -1.69 -15.04
C LYS A 22 16.09 -0.49 -14.22
N THR A 23 16.04 -0.67 -12.90
CA THR A 23 15.73 0.37 -11.92
C THR A 23 16.69 1.55 -12.00
N LEU A 24 18.00 1.29 -12.07
CA LEU A 24 18.99 2.34 -12.23
C LEU A 24 18.73 3.16 -13.51
N MET A 25 18.48 2.48 -14.63
CA MET A 25 18.20 3.15 -15.90
C MET A 25 16.90 3.97 -15.86
N SER A 26 15.84 3.48 -15.19
CA SER A 26 14.60 4.24 -15.05
C SER A 26 14.75 5.44 -14.11
N SER A 27 15.54 5.33 -13.04
CA SER A 27 15.77 6.41 -12.08
C SER A 27 16.48 7.64 -12.67
N LEU A 28 17.28 7.43 -13.72
CA LEU A 28 17.92 8.51 -14.49
C LEU A 28 16.91 9.36 -15.28
N ILE A 29 15.72 8.80 -15.55
CA ILE A 29 14.64 9.44 -16.30
C ILE A 29 13.55 9.96 -15.33
N ARG A 30 13.31 9.23 -14.23
CA ARG A 30 12.31 9.52 -13.20
C ARG A 30 12.98 9.65 -11.84
N SER A 31 13.05 10.86 -11.29
CA SER A 31 13.46 11.05 -9.90
C SER A 31 12.23 11.02 -8.97
N PRO A 32 12.11 10.06 -8.03
CA PRO A 32 11.05 10.07 -7.04
C PRO A 32 11.15 11.33 -6.15
N LYS A 33 10.02 11.94 -5.80
CA LYS A 33 9.97 13.11 -4.91
C LYS A 33 9.67 12.66 -3.48
N PRO A 34 10.68 12.54 -2.60
CA PRO A 34 10.41 12.35 -1.19
C PRO A 34 9.64 13.56 -0.66
N GLN A 35 8.57 13.33 0.08
CA GLN A 35 8.04 14.31 1.02
C GLN A 35 8.52 13.89 2.41
N GLU A 36 9.35 14.72 3.02
CA GLU A 36 9.79 14.50 4.40
C GLU A 36 8.61 14.73 5.32
N VAL A 37 8.22 13.68 6.04
CA VAL A 37 7.29 13.82 7.16
C VAL A 37 8.10 14.22 8.37
N ILE A 38 7.98 15.48 8.77
CA ILE A 38 8.32 15.85 10.13
C ILE A 38 7.16 15.35 10.99
N ILE A 39 7.29 14.16 11.58
CA ILE A 39 6.33 13.61 12.54
C ILE A 39 6.48 14.41 13.84
N THR A 40 5.98 15.65 13.86
CA THR A 40 5.90 16.44 15.09
C THR A 40 4.85 15.82 16.01
N SER A 41 5.33 15.04 16.99
CA SER A 41 4.65 14.68 18.23
C SER A 41 3.14 14.34 18.11
N LEU A 42 2.92 13.06 17.82
CA LEU A 42 1.73 12.24 18.07
C LEU A 42 0.71 12.85 19.06
N ASN A 43 -0.36 13.44 18.53
CA ASN A 43 -1.62 13.46 19.27
C ASN A 43 -2.15 12.01 19.36
N SER A 44 -2.91 11.71 20.42
CA SER A 44 -3.61 10.44 20.55
C SER A 44 -4.51 10.23 19.32
N PHE A 45 -4.31 9.13 18.59
CA PHE A 45 -5.16 8.75 17.47
C PHE A 45 -6.60 8.50 18.00
N LYS A 46 -7.51 9.45 17.74
CA LYS A 46 -8.93 9.39 18.13
C LYS A 46 -9.58 8.09 17.63
N ASN A 47 -10.48 7.48 18.39
CA ASN A 47 -11.17 6.23 18.01
C ASN A 47 -10.25 5.05 17.61
N LYS A 48 -9.01 5.02 18.15
CA LYS A 48 -8.02 3.97 17.83
C LYS A 48 -8.56 2.57 18.08
N ASN A 49 -9.28 2.35 19.17
CA ASN A 49 -9.73 1.01 19.56
C ASN A 49 -10.85 0.52 18.63
N GLU A 50 -11.78 1.40 18.25
CA GLU A 50 -12.83 1.12 17.28
C GLU A 50 -12.24 0.72 15.93
N ILE A 51 -11.29 1.50 15.42
CA ILE A 51 -10.59 1.21 14.16
C ILE A 51 -9.82 -0.12 14.22
N ILE A 52 -9.07 -0.38 15.31
CA ILE A 52 -8.36 -1.65 15.47
C ILE A 52 -9.32 -2.84 15.49
N ASN A 53 -10.46 -2.70 16.15
CA ASN A 53 -11.49 -3.74 16.20
C ASN A 53 -12.17 -3.93 14.83
N ALA A 54 -12.35 -2.86 14.06
CA ALA A 54 -13.00 -2.89 12.75
C ALA A 54 -12.14 -3.55 11.67
N ILE A 55 -10.81 -3.55 11.80
CA ILE A 55 -9.90 -4.20 10.85
C ILE A 55 -10.25 -5.68 10.63
N ASP A 56 -10.68 -6.43 11.66
CA ASP A 56 -11.18 -7.81 11.53
C ASP A 56 -10.38 -8.74 10.58
N TYR A 57 -9.05 -8.58 10.51
CA TYR A 57 -8.20 -9.19 9.47
C TYR A 57 -8.15 -10.73 9.51
N LYS A 58 -8.57 -11.32 10.64
CA LYS A 58 -8.63 -12.78 10.84
C LYS A 58 -9.88 -13.40 10.22
N ASN A 59 -10.85 -12.59 9.82
CA ASN A 59 -12.08 -13.06 9.22
C ASN A 59 -11.80 -13.70 7.84
N SER A 60 -12.44 -14.84 7.58
CA SER A 60 -12.27 -15.57 6.31
C SER A 60 -12.79 -14.78 5.11
N ALA A 61 -13.82 -13.93 5.28
CA ALA A 61 -14.34 -13.10 4.20
C ALA A 61 -13.29 -12.09 3.70
N VAL A 62 -12.58 -11.43 4.61
CA VAL A 62 -11.50 -10.47 4.30
C VAL A 62 -10.35 -11.18 3.58
N ARG A 63 -9.95 -12.36 4.08
CA ARG A 63 -8.90 -13.15 3.43
C ARG A 63 -9.32 -13.63 2.04
N SER A 64 -10.55 -14.12 1.89
CA SER A 64 -11.08 -14.55 0.60
C SER A 64 -11.14 -13.41 -0.41
N PHE A 65 -11.55 -12.21 0.03
CA PHE A 65 -11.49 -11.01 -0.81
C PHE A 65 -10.06 -10.72 -1.27
N ALA A 66 -9.08 -10.70 -0.35
CA ALA A 66 -7.69 -10.46 -0.69
C ALA A 66 -7.13 -11.51 -1.68
N LEU A 67 -7.43 -12.79 -1.47
CA LEU A 67 -7.03 -13.87 -2.38
C LEU A 67 -7.68 -13.74 -3.76
N SER A 68 -8.96 -13.36 -3.82
CA SER A 68 -9.65 -13.13 -5.09
C SER A 68 -9.05 -11.96 -5.88
N ALA A 69 -8.59 -10.92 -5.19
CA ALA A 69 -7.88 -9.80 -5.82
C ALA A 69 -6.56 -10.26 -6.46
N ILE A 70 -5.83 -11.13 -5.77
CA ILE A 70 -4.56 -11.68 -6.27
C ILE A 70 -4.80 -12.57 -7.50
N SER A 71 -5.85 -13.42 -7.48
CA SER A 71 -6.14 -14.35 -8.57
C SER A 71 -6.73 -13.69 -9.82
N GLU A 72 -7.49 -12.61 -9.67
CA GLU A 72 -8.12 -11.90 -10.80
C GLU A 72 -7.13 -10.99 -11.54
N ASN A 73 -6.04 -10.58 -10.88
CA ASN A 73 -5.01 -9.75 -11.49
C ASN A 73 -3.95 -10.59 -12.20
N ASN A 74 -3.60 -10.19 -13.42
CA ASN A 74 -2.56 -10.82 -14.23
C ASN A 74 -1.14 -10.32 -13.89
N PHE A 75 -0.86 -10.00 -12.61
CA PHE A 75 0.48 -9.55 -12.23
C PHE A 75 1.45 -10.74 -12.21
N HIS A 76 2.67 -10.53 -12.71
CA HIS A 76 3.72 -11.55 -12.74
C HIS A 76 4.41 -11.71 -11.38
N TYR A 77 3.69 -12.24 -10.39
CA TYR A 77 4.16 -12.32 -8.99
C TYR A 77 5.45 -13.14 -8.82
N ASP A 78 5.66 -14.17 -9.64
CA ASP A 78 6.80 -15.09 -9.52
C ASP A 78 8.11 -14.48 -10.09
N ASP A 79 8.02 -13.44 -10.93
CA ASP A 79 9.19 -12.75 -11.48
C ASP A 79 9.88 -11.88 -10.40
N TYR A 80 9.15 -11.53 -9.33
CA TYR A 80 9.59 -10.62 -8.27
C TYR A 80 9.45 -11.25 -6.89
N ASN A 81 10.13 -12.37 -6.65
CA ASN A 81 10.05 -13.11 -5.37
C ASN A 81 10.29 -12.23 -4.13
N ASP A 82 11.25 -11.30 -4.18
CA ASP A 82 11.58 -10.40 -3.08
C ASP A 82 10.43 -9.41 -2.76
N TYR A 83 9.59 -9.09 -3.74
CA TYR A 83 8.48 -8.13 -3.63
C TYR A 83 7.10 -8.77 -3.75
N ARG A 84 7.01 -10.11 -3.72
CA ARG A 84 5.78 -10.87 -3.97
C ARG A 84 4.61 -10.40 -3.10
N THR A 85 4.81 -10.30 -1.78
CA THR A 85 3.78 -9.87 -0.84
C THR A 85 3.33 -8.42 -1.10
N ILE A 86 4.27 -7.54 -1.46
CA ILE A 86 3.98 -6.12 -1.76
C ILE A 86 3.14 -6.02 -3.03
N ILE A 87 3.49 -6.76 -4.08
CA ILE A 87 2.73 -6.78 -5.35
C ILE A 87 1.33 -7.38 -5.13
N GLN A 88 1.19 -8.38 -4.27
CA GLN A 88 -0.10 -8.90 -3.86
C GLN A 88 -0.95 -7.85 -3.14
N CYS A 89 -0.34 -7.01 -2.29
CA CYS A 89 -1.04 -5.87 -1.67
C CYS A 89 -1.50 -4.86 -2.74
N PHE A 90 -0.71 -4.63 -3.79
CA PHE A 90 -1.14 -3.77 -4.89
C PHE A 90 -2.31 -4.33 -5.70
N ALA A 91 -2.38 -5.66 -5.85
CA ALA A 91 -3.54 -6.32 -6.47
C ALA A 91 -4.82 -6.10 -5.65
N VAL A 92 -4.72 -6.20 -4.32
CA VAL A 92 -5.81 -5.85 -3.39
C VAL A 92 -6.23 -4.41 -3.56
N PHE A 93 -5.28 -3.48 -3.53
CA PHE A 93 -5.53 -2.05 -3.73
C PHE A 93 -6.29 -1.79 -5.04
N LYS A 94 -5.82 -2.36 -6.16
CA LYS A 94 -6.45 -2.21 -7.48
C LYS A 94 -7.90 -2.71 -7.50
N LYS A 95 -8.16 -3.86 -6.87
CA LYS A 95 -9.53 -4.40 -6.79
C LYS A 95 -10.43 -3.56 -5.88
N ALA A 96 -9.90 -3.06 -4.77
CA ALA A 96 -10.66 -2.25 -3.84
C ALA A 96 -11.01 -0.89 -4.47
N GLU A 97 -10.04 -0.19 -5.04
CA GLU A 97 -10.23 1.11 -5.69
C GLU A 97 -11.23 1.03 -6.85
N SER A 98 -11.06 0.06 -7.76
CA SER A 98 -11.97 -0.10 -8.91
C SER A 98 -13.44 -0.39 -8.56
N LYS A 99 -13.72 -0.85 -7.33
CA LYS A 99 -15.07 -1.16 -6.84
C LYS A 99 -15.54 -0.22 -5.73
N TRP A 100 -14.73 0.76 -5.34
CA TRP A 100 -15.03 1.63 -4.21
C TRP A 100 -16.07 2.68 -4.60
N ASN A 101 -17.13 2.78 -3.78
CA ASN A 101 -18.17 3.77 -3.89
C ASN A 101 -18.19 4.62 -2.61
N TYR A 102 -17.72 5.87 -2.72
CA TYR A 102 -17.64 6.75 -1.57
C TYR A 102 -19.03 7.17 -1.09
N VAL A 103 -19.33 6.93 0.18
CA VAL A 103 -20.57 7.31 0.85
C VAL A 103 -20.19 7.94 2.18
N SER A 104 -20.61 9.17 2.42
CA SER A 104 -20.36 9.85 3.69
C SER A 104 -21.28 9.31 4.78
N ASP A 105 -20.75 9.25 6.00
CA ASP A 105 -21.54 8.96 7.19
C ASP A 105 -22.63 10.01 7.43
N PRO A 106 -23.73 9.66 8.13
CA PRO A 106 -24.72 10.62 8.58
C PRO A 106 -24.10 11.76 9.40
N GLU A 107 -24.69 12.96 9.32
CA GLU A 107 -24.26 14.08 10.16
C GLU A 107 -24.33 13.69 11.65
N ASP A 108 -23.24 13.95 12.38
CA ASP A 108 -23.05 13.70 13.82
C ASP A 108 -22.83 12.24 14.29
N ASP A 109 -22.66 11.27 13.38
CA ASP A 109 -22.25 9.90 13.72
C ASP A 109 -21.00 9.48 12.93
N GLU A 110 -20.04 8.83 13.61
CA GLU A 110 -18.78 8.37 13.01
C GLU A 110 -18.78 6.84 13.08
N TYR A 111 -19.12 6.20 11.97
CA TYR A 111 -19.34 4.77 11.91
C TYR A 111 -18.16 4.04 11.27
N PHE A 112 -17.44 3.25 12.07
CA PHE A 112 -16.34 2.42 11.56
C PHE A 112 -16.85 1.04 11.15
N ALA A 113 -17.13 0.83 9.86
CA ALA A 113 -17.55 -0.46 9.35
C ALA A 113 -16.43 -1.49 9.51
N LYS A 114 -16.81 -2.72 9.90
CA LYS A 114 -15.83 -3.81 9.92
C LYS A 114 -15.39 -4.13 8.49
N ALA A 115 -14.12 -4.46 8.30
CA ALA A 115 -13.64 -4.89 6.99
C ALA A 115 -14.44 -6.09 6.46
N SER A 116 -14.88 -7.00 7.33
CA SER A 116 -15.74 -8.13 6.99
C SER A 116 -17.15 -7.73 6.55
N GLU A 117 -17.67 -6.61 7.06
CA GLU A 117 -18.93 -6.03 6.62
C GLU A 117 -18.78 -5.38 5.25
N THR A 118 -17.74 -4.57 5.04
CA THR A 118 -17.48 -3.88 3.77
C THR A 118 -17.32 -4.88 2.61
N VAL A 119 -16.59 -5.99 2.82
CA VAL A 119 -16.45 -7.04 1.79
C VAL A 119 -17.71 -7.87 1.56
N SER A 120 -18.69 -7.84 2.48
CA SER A 120 -19.95 -8.57 2.34
C SER A 120 -21.00 -7.84 1.50
N ARG A 121 -20.78 -6.54 1.23
CA ARG A 121 -21.65 -5.71 0.41
C ARG A 121 -21.43 -6.02 -1.08
N ASP A 122 -22.48 -5.89 -1.89
CA ASP A 122 -22.41 -6.10 -3.36
C ASP A 122 -21.47 -5.10 -4.05
N GLN A 123 -21.40 -3.88 -3.52
CA GLN A 123 -20.43 -2.85 -3.86
C GLN A 123 -19.64 -2.48 -2.61
N LEU A 124 -18.34 -2.27 -2.76
CA LEU A 124 -17.52 -1.78 -1.65
C LEU A 124 -17.90 -0.31 -1.46
N SER A 125 -18.56 0.01 -0.35
CA SER A 125 -19.01 1.36 -0.09
C SER A 125 -18.70 1.76 1.34
N GLY A 126 -18.41 3.04 1.53
CA GLY A 126 -18.07 3.63 2.82
C GLY A 126 -17.36 4.96 2.64
N ASP A 127 -16.90 5.50 3.75
CA ASP A 127 -16.20 6.77 3.80
C ASP A 127 -14.66 6.57 3.70
N CYS A 128 -13.86 7.56 4.11
CA CYS A 128 -12.40 7.43 4.11
C CYS A 128 -11.88 6.43 5.16
N ASP A 129 -12.58 6.30 6.29
CA ASP A 129 -12.22 5.41 7.37
C ASP A 129 -12.47 3.95 6.99
N ASP A 130 -13.64 3.65 6.44
CA ASP A 130 -14.02 2.32 5.96
C ASP A 130 -13.05 1.78 4.90
N TYR A 131 -12.63 2.64 3.95
CA TYR A 131 -11.64 2.27 2.94
C TYR A 131 -10.31 1.92 3.58
N SER A 132 -9.83 2.80 4.47
CA SER A 132 -8.56 2.64 5.17
C SER A 132 -8.53 1.34 5.98
N ILE A 133 -9.62 1.05 6.69
CA ILE A 133 -9.82 -0.17 7.47
C ILE A 133 -9.80 -1.41 6.57
N LEU A 134 -10.50 -1.38 5.43
CA LEU A 134 -10.54 -2.48 4.48
C LEU A 134 -9.14 -2.80 3.92
N ILE A 135 -8.42 -1.80 3.42
CA ILE A 135 -7.08 -1.99 2.84
C ILE A 135 -6.11 -2.51 3.89
N ALA A 136 -6.12 -1.95 5.09
CA ALA A 136 -5.29 -2.41 6.19
C ALA A 136 -5.59 -3.86 6.59
N ALA A 137 -6.87 -4.22 6.65
CA ALA A 137 -7.33 -5.57 6.94
C ALA A 137 -6.85 -6.59 5.91
N CYS A 138 -7.08 -6.31 4.63
CA CYS A 138 -6.66 -7.19 3.55
C CYS A 138 -5.14 -7.32 3.51
N THR A 139 -4.40 -6.21 3.64
CA THR A 139 -2.93 -6.18 3.69
C THR A 139 -2.41 -7.06 4.82
N LYS A 140 -2.96 -6.91 6.03
CA LYS A 140 -2.56 -7.71 7.19
C LYS A 140 -2.93 -9.18 7.04
N SER A 141 -4.05 -9.49 6.39
CA SER A 141 -4.49 -10.87 6.14
C SER A 141 -3.56 -11.66 5.22
N ILE A 142 -2.84 -10.99 4.31
CA ILE A 142 -1.87 -11.61 3.38
C ILE A 142 -0.42 -11.45 3.82
N GLY A 143 -0.17 -10.88 5.01
CA GLY A 143 1.16 -10.75 5.62
C GLY A 143 1.92 -9.48 5.24
N GLY A 144 1.27 -8.50 4.60
CA GLY A 144 1.81 -7.17 4.42
C GLY A 144 1.77 -6.36 5.72
N LYS A 145 2.63 -5.34 5.81
CA LYS A 145 2.65 -4.38 6.93
C LYS A 145 2.03 -3.07 6.48
N SER A 146 0.99 -2.63 7.18
CA SER A 146 0.30 -1.37 6.89
C SER A 146 0.25 -0.47 8.12
N ARG A 147 0.01 0.81 7.88
CA ARG A 147 -0.32 1.80 8.91
C ARG A 147 -1.41 2.72 8.38
N LEU A 148 -2.14 3.37 9.28
CA LEU A 148 -3.13 4.38 8.93
C LEU A 148 -2.61 5.76 9.30
N ILE A 149 -2.75 6.70 8.38
CA ILE A 149 -2.36 8.10 8.58
C ILE A 149 -3.61 8.94 8.64
N ARG A 150 -3.74 9.73 9.71
CA ARG A 150 -4.79 10.72 9.84
C ARG A 150 -4.26 12.12 9.63
N THR A 151 -4.94 12.87 8.79
CA THR A 151 -4.77 14.31 8.57
C THR A 151 -5.93 15.07 9.22
N LYS A 152 -6.08 16.37 8.94
CA LYS A 152 -7.17 17.17 9.54
C LYS A 152 -8.57 16.76 9.09
N GLY A 153 -8.71 16.12 7.94
CA GLY A 153 -10.03 15.76 7.40
C GLY A 153 -10.01 14.52 6.50
N HIS A 154 -8.99 13.69 6.62
CA HIS A 154 -8.85 12.47 5.81
C HIS A 154 -8.07 11.40 6.55
N LEU A 155 -8.52 10.15 6.44
CA LEU A 155 -7.79 8.96 6.85
C LEU A 155 -7.42 8.16 5.60
N TYR A 156 -6.17 7.73 5.52
CA TYR A 156 -5.71 6.89 4.42
C TYR A 156 -4.72 5.80 4.88
N PRO A 157 -4.67 4.67 4.17
CA PRO A 157 -3.74 3.58 4.46
C PRO A 157 -2.40 3.77 3.74
N GLU A 158 -1.33 3.35 4.41
CA GLU A 158 0.02 3.25 3.83
C GLU A 158 0.56 1.83 3.97
N LEU A 159 1.35 1.41 2.98
CA LEU A 159 2.01 0.11 2.94
C LEU A 159 3.51 0.27 3.16
N PHE A 160 4.07 -0.51 4.09
CA PHE A 160 5.52 -0.61 4.23
C PHE A 160 6.12 -1.35 3.04
N VAL A 161 7.09 -0.72 2.38
CA VAL A 161 7.70 -1.25 1.15
C VAL A 161 9.20 -1.57 1.29
N GLY A 162 9.80 -1.34 2.45
CA GLY A 162 11.21 -1.61 2.71
C GLY A 162 12.02 -0.34 2.84
N ASP A 163 13.19 -0.28 2.21
CA ASP A 163 14.07 0.90 2.22
C ASP A 163 14.00 1.72 0.90
N LYS A 164 14.88 2.73 0.78
CA LYS A 164 14.95 3.54 -0.45
C LYS A 164 15.35 2.74 -1.69
N LYS A 165 16.16 1.69 -1.55
CA LYS A 165 16.55 0.82 -2.66
C LYS A 165 15.35 -0.01 -3.11
N ASP A 166 14.60 -0.55 -2.17
CA ASP A 166 13.36 -1.29 -2.46
C ASP A 166 12.34 -0.41 -3.18
N LEU A 167 12.19 0.84 -2.73
CA LEU A 167 11.32 1.80 -3.40
C LEU A 167 11.73 2.05 -4.86
N GLN A 168 13.02 2.15 -5.17
CA GLN A 168 13.46 2.35 -6.56
C GLN A 168 13.05 1.15 -7.43
N ASN A 169 13.25 -0.07 -6.92
CA ASN A 169 12.81 -1.29 -7.61
C ASN A 169 11.30 -1.33 -7.80
N LEU A 170 10.54 -0.90 -6.79
CA LEU A 170 9.08 -0.81 -6.87
C LEU A 170 8.60 0.30 -7.79
N ASP A 171 9.28 1.44 -7.90
CA ASP A 171 8.95 2.49 -8.88
C ASP A 171 9.02 1.93 -10.30
N TYR A 172 10.04 1.13 -10.60
CA TYR A 172 10.14 0.44 -11.88
C TYR A 172 8.97 -0.54 -12.08
N ILE A 173 8.71 -1.43 -11.11
CA ILE A 173 7.65 -2.45 -11.20
C ILE A 173 6.28 -1.78 -11.40
N ILE A 174 5.95 -0.81 -10.55
CA ILE A 174 4.67 -0.08 -10.58
C ILE A 174 4.53 0.68 -11.90
N SER A 175 5.53 1.46 -12.31
CA SER A 175 5.41 2.35 -13.46
C SER A 175 5.61 1.69 -14.82
N LYS A 176 6.29 0.55 -14.90
CA LYS A 176 6.65 -0.10 -16.18
C LYS A 176 5.97 -1.44 -16.40
N ASP A 177 5.49 -2.09 -15.35
CA ASP A 177 4.92 -3.43 -15.43
C ASP A 177 3.43 -3.43 -15.05
N ILE A 178 3.12 -3.25 -13.76
CA ILE A 178 1.79 -3.58 -13.21
C ILE A 178 0.77 -2.42 -13.20
N PHE A 179 1.21 -1.15 -13.27
CA PHE A 179 0.34 0.05 -13.36
C PHE A 179 0.81 1.02 -14.46
N LYS A 180 1.33 0.49 -15.58
CA LYS A 180 1.93 1.30 -16.65
C LYS A 180 0.98 2.37 -17.21
N ALA A 181 -0.30 2.05 -17.38
CA ALA A 181 -1.28 2.95 -17.97
C ALA A 181 -1.74 4.03 -16.97
N GLU A 182 -1.86 3.64 -15.70
CA GLU A 182 -2.37 4.45 -14.60
C GLU A 182 -1.32 5.50 -14.15
N VAL A 183 -0.06 5.07 -14.03
CA VAL A 183 1.05 5.93 -13.59
C VAL A 183 1.47 6.90 -14.69
N GLY A 184 1.71 6.40 -15.91
CA GLY A 184 2.30 7.19 -17.00
C GLY A 184 3.64 7.82 -16.61
N GLU A 185 3.73 9.16 -16.70
CA GLU A 185 4.92 9.94 -16.31
C GLU A 185 4.89 10.43 -14.85
N ARG A 186 3.84 10.09 -14.08
CA ARG A 186 3.69 10.53 -12.70
C ARG A 186 4.68 9.82 -11.77
N GLN A 187 5.08 10.52 -10.73
CA GLN A 187 6.03 10.05 -9.71
C GLN A 187 5.28 9.43 -8.53
N LEU A 188 5.95 8.52 -7.83
CA LEU A 188 5.43 7.93 -6.60
C LEU A 188 5.68 8.84 -5.40
N HIS A 189 4.68 8.92 -4.53
CA HIS A 189 4.70 9.64 -3.27
C HIS A 189 4.74 8.65 -2.11
N TYR A 190 5.64 8.92 -1.16
CA TYR A 190 5.91 8.03 -0.04
C TYR A 190 6.44 8.84 1.15
N HIS A 191 6.34 8.23 2.32
CA HIS A 191 6.87 8.72 3.57
C HIS A 191 8.05 7.85 4.04
N ILE A 192 8.95 8.46 4.82
CA ILE A 192 10.06 7.77 5.47
C ILE A 192 9.89 7.92 6.98
N ASP A 193 9.98 6.83 7.73
CA ASP A 193 9.96 6.86 9.19
C ASP A 193 11.35 7.13 9.81
N GLU A 194 11.41 7.30 11.12
CA GLU A 194 12.65 7.56 11.87
C GLU A 194 13.68 6.43 11.74
N ALA A 195 13.23 5.20 11.46
CA ALA A 195 14.09 4.04 11.25
C ALA A 195 14.58 3.91 9.80
N GLY A 196 14.19 4.83 8.91
CA GLY A 196 14.52 4.80 7.48
C GLY A 196 13.60 3.91 6.64
N GLY A 197 12.53 3.41 7.24
CA GLY A 197 11.50 2.60 6.57
C GLY A 197 10.64 3.43 5.64
N VAL A 198 10.39 2.91 4.43
CA VAL A 198 9.61 3.57 3.38
C VAL A 198 8.17 3.07 3.39
N TRP A 199 7.24 4.02 3.34
CA TRP A 199 5.80 3.80 3.39
C TRP A 199 5.13 4.43 2.18
N LEU A 200 4.46 3.61 1.37
CA LEU A 200 3.82 4.02 0.13
C LEU A 200 2.33 4.30 0.35
N ASN A 201 1.82 5.39 -0.23
CA ASN A 201 0.42 5.76 -0.13
C ASN A 201 -0.49 4.76 -0.89
N LEU A 202 -1.56 4.26 -0.25
CA LEU A 202 -2.57 3.39 -0.87
C LEU A 202 -3.97 4.02 -0.84
N ASP A 203 -4.07 5.35 -0.86
CA ASP A 203 -5.34 6.07 -0.86
C ASP A 203 -6.15 5.87 -2.16
N TYR A 204 -7.49 5.84 -2.06
CA TYR A 204 -8.42 5.68 -3.19
C TYR A 204 -8.47 6.90 -4.12
N THR A 205 -7.80 7.99 -3.75
CA THR A 205 -7.73 9.23 -4.52
C THR A 205 -6.85 9.12 -5.76
N ALA A 206 -6.08 8.04 -5.87
CA ALA A 206 -5.31 7.68 -7.06
C ALA A 206 -5.64 6.25 -7.49
N ASN A 207 -5.51 5.98 -8.78
CA ASN A 207 -5.69 4.65 -9.37
C ASN A 207 -4.38 3.84 -9.45
N TYR A 208 -3.34 4.26 -8.72
CA TYR A 208 -2.05 3.57 -8.63
C TYR A 208 -1.45 3.72 -7.22
N PRO A 209 -0.70 2.71 -6.73
CA PRO A 209 0.02 2.82 -5.46
C PRO A 209 1.05 3.95 -5.50
N GLY A 210 1.11 4.77 -4.46
CA GLY A 210 2.00 5.93 -4.38
C GLY A 210 1.42 7.19 -5.03
N GLY A 211 0.10 7.32 -5.06
CA GLY A 211 -0.59 8.55 -5.44
C GLY A 211 -0.26 9.74 -4.53
N LYS A 212 -0.52 10.96 -5.01
CA LYS A 212 -0.34 12.19 -4.23
C LYS A 212 -1.15 12.14 -2.93
N PHE A 213 -0.58 12.65 -1.85
CA PHE A 213 -1.32 12.86 -0.61
C PHE A 213 -2.33 14.01 -0.77
N MET A 214 -3.52 13.87 -0.18
CA MET A 214 -4.55 14.92 -0.18
C MET A 214 -4.15 16.12 0.70
N ASP A 215 -3.61 15.85 1.88
CA ASP A 215 -3.15 16.85 2.84
C ASP A 215 -1.80 16.42 3.42
N ASN A 216 -0.89 17.38 3.60
CA ASN A 216 0.45 17.15 4.12
C ASN A 216 0.50 17.26 5.65
N ALA A 217 -0.53 17.81 6.29
CA ALA A 217 -0.57 18.01 7.74
C ALA A 217 -1.02 16.72 8.46
N ILE A 218 -0.06 15.85 8.78
CA ILE A 218 -0.32 14.63 9.55
C ILE A 218 -0.60 14.97 11.01
N VAL A 219 -1.71 14.45 11.53
CA VAL A 219 -2.19 14.63 12.91
C VAL A 219 -1.96 13.37 13.75
N GLY A 220 -1.93 12.19 13.13
CA GLY A 220 -1.69 10.93 13.85
C GLY A 220 -1.31 9.77 12.93
N VAL A 221 -0.60 8.81 13.52
CA VAL A 221 -0.14 7.58 12.85
C VAL A 221 -0.54 6.37 13.70
N LEU A 222 -1.17 5.38 13.07
CA LEU A 222 -1.54 4.11 13.68
C LEU A 222 -0.84 2.95 12.96
N ASN A 223 0.17 2.37 13.60
CA ASN A 223 0.85 1.17 13.09
C ASN A 223 0.06 -0.10 13.43
N LEU A 224 -0.04 -1.05 12.48
CA LEU A 224 -0.88 -2.24 12.58
C LEU A 224 -0.11 -3.55 12.50
#